data_AF-A0AAU7PTA3-F1
#
_entry.id   AF-A0AAU7PTA3-F1
#
_cell.length_a   1.000
_cell.length_b   1.000
_cell.length_c   1.000
_cell.angle_alpha   90.00
_cell.angle_beta   90.00
_cell.angle_gamma   90.00
#
_symmetry.space_group_name_H-M   'P 1'
#
loop_
_entity.id
_entity.type
_entity.pdbx_description
1 polymer ?
#
loop_
_entity_poly.entity_id
_entity_poly.type
_entity_poly.pdbx_seq_one_letter_code
_entity_poly.pdbx_strand_id
1 'polypeptide(L)' 'MITKEMYIGEILRSNPKAAEILMGCGMHCLGCPSSQMESLEDACMVHGLDTDTVLDKLNQ' A
#
# COMPACT_ATOMS: atom_id res chain seq x y z
N MET A 1 -3.49 -13.08 0.45
CA MET A 1 -2.35 -12.66 1.28
C MET A 1 -1.56 -11.66 0.47
N ILE A 2 -1.41 -10.45 1.00
CA ILE A 2 -0.68 -9.35 0.40
C ILE A 2 0.79 -9.46 0.83
N THR A 3 1.72 -9.22 -0.11
CA THR A 3 3.16 -9.18 0.14
C THR A 3 3.74 -7.81 -0.18
N LYS A 4 4.98 -7.54 0.28
CA LYS A 4 5.63 -6.22 0.11
C LYS A 4 6.01 -5.91 -1.34
N GLU A 5 6.15 -6.93 -2.17
CA GLU A 5 6.51 -6.81 -3.59
C GLU A 5 5.29 -6.51 -4.48
N MET A 6 4.06 -6.68 -3.97
CA MET A 6 2.85 -6.35 -4.72
C MET A 6 2.78 -4.86 -4.99
N TYR A 7 2.32 -4.50 -6.19
CA TYR A 7 2.10 -3.11 -6.53
C TYR A 7 0.88 -2.54 -5.81
N ILE A 8 0.92 -1.25 -5.48
CA ILE A 8 -0.20 -0.55 -4.84
C ILE A 8 -1.49 -0.73 -5.64
N GLY A 9 -1.44 -0.65 -6.98
CA GLY A 9 -2.60 -0.87 -7.82
C GLY A 9 -3.19 -2.29 -7.70
N GLU A 10 -2.35 -3.31 -7.51
CA GLU A 10 -2.79 -4.70 -7.31
C GLU A 10 -3.41 -4.90 -5.94
N ILE A 11 -2.82 -4.29 -4.91
CA ILE A 11 -3.34 -4.29 -3.54
C ILE A 11 -4.74 -3.67 -3.50
N LEU A 12 -4.93 -2.51 -4.15
CA LEU A 12 -6.22 -1.81 -4.19
C LEU A 12 -7.32 -2.61 -4.91
N ARG A 13 -6.95 -3.38 -5.95
CA ARG A 13 -7.89 -4.26 -6.67
C ARG A 13 -8.22 -5.53 -5.90
N SER A 14 -7.28 -6.04 -5.10
CA SER A 14 -7.44 -7.31 -4.37
C SER A 14 -8.11 -7.15 -3.01
N ASN A 15 -8.02 -5.98 -2.39
CA ASN A 15 -8.64 -5.69 -1.09
C ASN A 15 -9.39 -4.35 -1.12
N PRO A 16 -10.75 -4.34 -1.06
CA PRO A 16 -11.54 -3.11 -1.10
C PRO A 16 -11.31 -2.19 0.11
N LYS A 17 -10.75 -2.69 1.22
CA LYS A 17 -10.38 -1.89 2.40
C LYS A 17 -8.96 -1.32 2.31
N ALA A 18 -8.13 -1.78 1.38
CA ALA A 18 -6.74 -1.35 1.31
C ALA A 18 -6.59 0.16 1.10
N ALA A 19 -7.50 0.77 0.34
CA ALA A 19 -7.50 2.22 0.14
C ALA A 19 -7.60 2.97 1.48
N GLU A 20 -8.55 2.59 2.34
CA GLU A 20 -8.75 3.19 3.66
C GLU A 20 -7.54 2.97 4.57
N ILE A 21 -6.99 1.76 4.57
CA ILE A 21 -5.81 1.41 5.39
C ILE A 21 -4.59 2.23 4.97
N LEU A 22 -4.27 2.25 3.67
CA LEU A 22 -3.11 2.96 3.13
C LEU A 22 -3.22 4.48 3.32
N MET A 23 -4.41 5.06 3.10
CA MET A 23 -4.66 6.47 3.39
C MET A 23 -4.53 6.78 4.89
N GLY A 24 -5.03 5.89 5.76
CA GLY A 24 -4.87 5.99 7.21
C GLY A 24 -3.40 5.93 7.67
N CYS A 25 -2.53 5.28 6.89
CA CYS A 25 -1.08 5.27 7.09
C CYS A 25 -0.35 6.48 6.47
N GLY A 26 -1.06 7.38 5.78
CA GLY A 26 -0.49 8.60 5.19
C GLY A 26 -0.26 8.55 3.68
N MET A 27 -0.57 7.44 2.99
CA MET A 27 -0.45 7.32 1.53
C MET A 27 -1.69 7.87 0.83
N HIS A 28 -1.78 9.20 0.66
CA HIS A 28 -2.98 9.85 0.08
C HIS A 28 -3.03 9.83 -1.46
N CYS A 29 -1.91 9.50 -2.13
CA CYS A 29 -1.75 9.62 -3.58
C CYS A 29 -2.13 8.35 -4.37
N LEU A 30 -3.00 7.50 -3.84
CA LEU A 30 -3.31 6.17 -4.41
C LEU A 30 -3.96 6.20 -5.81
N GLY A 31 -4.57 7.33 -6.19
CA GLY A 31 -5.15 7.52 -7.52
C GLY A 31 -4.13 7.89 -8.61
N CYS A 32 -2.90 8.23 -8.25
CA CYS A 32 -1.86 8.59 -9.22
C CYS A 32 -1.38 7.34 -9.97
N PRO A 33 -1.30 7.36 -11.32
CA PRO A 33 -0.77 6.23 -12.08
C PRO A 33 0.65 5.84 -11.65
N SER A 34 1.47 6.81 -11.27
CA SER A 34 2.83 6.55 -10.76
C SER A 34 2.77 5.75 -9.46
N SER A 35 1.94 6.15 -8.50
CA SER A 35 1.87 5.47 -7.20
C SER A 35 1.28 4.07 -7.29
N GLN A 36 0.41 3.80 -8.26
CA GLN A 36 -0.11 2.45 -8.48
C GLN A 36 0.93 1.49 -9.07
N MET A 37 2.04 2.00 -9.61
CA MET A 37 3.15 1.23 -10.17
C MET A 37 4.31 1.07 -9.18
N GLU A 38 4.20 1.64 -7.98
CA GLU A 38 5.17 1.43 -6.89
C GLU A 38 4.84 0.12 -6.16
N SER A 39 5.87 -0.61 -5.73
CA SER A 39 5.70 -1.72 -4.80
C SER A 39 5.28 -1.17 -3.43
N LEU A 40 4.66 -2.01 -2.59
CA LEU A 40 4.34 -1.60 -1.22
C LEU A 40 5.59 -1.22 -0.44
N GLU A 41 6.69 -1.97 -0.61
CA GLU A 41 7.98 -1.68 0.03
C GLU A 41 8.54 -0.31 -0.38
N ASP A 42 8.55 -0.01 -1.68
CA ASP A 42 9.04 1.29 -2.19
C ASP A 42 8.18 2.45 -1.70
N ALA A 43 6.85 2.29 -1.76
CA ALA A 43 5.93 3.30 -1.26
C ALA A 43 6.11 3.55 0.24
N CYS A 44 6.30 2.50 1.04
CA CYS A 44 6.59 2.64 2.46
C CYS A 44 7.93 3.36 2.71
N MET A 45 8.97 3.04 1.93
CA MET A 45 10.27 3.69 2.03
C MET A 45 10.19 5.20 1.73
N VAL A 46 9.49 5.60 0.66
CA VAL A 46 9.31 7.02 0.28
C VAL A 46 8.55 7.79 1.36
N HIS A 47 7.59 7.14 2.02
CA HIS A 47 6.75 7.75 3.05
C HIS A 47 7.28 7.55 4.49
N GLY A 48 8.43 6.90 4.68
CA GLY A 48 9.02 6.64 5.99
C GLY A 48 8.18 5.73 6.89
N LEU A 49 7.46 4.79 6.28
CA LEU A 49 6.58 3.84 6.97
C LEU A 49 7.27 2.49 7.15
N ASP A 50 6.93 1.80 8.23
CA ASP A 50 7.34 0.41 8.45
C ASP A 50 6.45 -0.54 7.62
N THR A 51 7.04 -1.15 6.60
CA THR A 51 6.32 -2.01 5.64
C THR A 51 5.62 -3.18 6.34
N ASP A 52 6.24 -3.77 7.36
CA ASP A 52 5.68 -4.91 8.10
C ASP A 52 4.40 -4.50 8.86
N THR A 53 4.42 -3.35 9.53
CA THR A 53 3.23 -2.78 10.18
C THR A 53 2.09 -2.53 9.19
N VAL A 54 2.40 -2.07 7.96
CA VAL A 54 1.39 -1.87 6.92
C VAL A 54 0.85 -3.20 6.40
N LEU A 55 1.73 -4.20 6.20
CA LEU A 55 1.36 -5.55 5.79
C LEU A 55 0.44 -6.23 6.78
N ASP A 56 0.71 -6.10 8.08
CA ASP A 56 -0.12 -6.66 9.14
C ASP A 56 -1.54 -6.08 9.11
N LYS A 57 -1.69 -4.78 8.80
CA LYS A 57 -3.00 -4.14 8.64
C LYS A 57 -3.72 -4.61 7.38
N LEU A 58 -2.98 -4.77 6.27
CA LEU A 58 -3.54 -5.16 4.97
C LEU A 58 -3.99 -6.62 4.92
N ASN A 59 -3.40 -7.49 5.77
CA ASN A 59 -3.69 -8.92 5.82
C ASN A 59 -4.66 -9.34 6.94
N GLN A 60 -5.21 -8.39 7.70
CA GLN A 60 -6.32 -8.61 8.63
C GLN A 60 -7.67 -8.68 7.90
#